data_AF-A0A1V8V994-F1
#
_entry.id   AF-A0A1V8V994-F1
#
_cell.length_a   1.000
_cell.length_b   1.000
_cell.length_c   1.000
_cell.angle_alpha   90.00
_cell.angle_beta   90.00
_cell.angle_gamma   90.00
#
_symmetry.space_group_name_H-M   'P 1'
#
loop_
_entity.id
_entity.type
_entity.pdbx_description
1 polymer ?
#
loop_
_entity_poly.entity_id
_entity_poly.type
_entity_poly.pdbx_seq_one_letter_code
_entity_poly.pdbx_strand_id
1 'polypeptide(L)'
;MHFTSVLLGLSAAAGTALASTTASLFVHNNCAKDVYLIYSNNAYKSAAKTLASGMGFEVVLSGEGYSVGFSKSPNFYATNVAKLIMGYSINTASDLLYYSFTNNDGNAFAGQSWKP
;
A
#
# COMPACT_ATOMS: atom_id res chain seq x y z
N MET A 1 45.96 -30.06 -37.68
CA MET A 1 44.82 -30.34 -36.77
C MET A 1 45.07 -29.59 -35.49
N HIS A 2 44.22 -28.64 -35.10
CA HIS A 2 44.00 -28.32 -33.70
C HIS A 2 42.72 -27.50 -33.60
N PHE A 3 41.69 -28.13 -33.05
CA PHE A 3 40.49 -27.49 -32.53
C PHE A 3 40.82 -26.97 -31.14
N THR A 4 40.57 -25.69 -30.88
CA THR A 4 40.65 -25.13 -29.52
C THR A 4 39.26 -24.66 -29.15
N SER A 5 38.61 -25.46 -28.31
CA SER A 5 37.23 -25.32 -27.87
C SER A 5 37.01 -24.06 -27.05
N VAL A 6 35.95 -23.33 -27.37
CA VAL A 6 35.39 -22.25 -26.53
C VAL A 6 34.68 -22.91 -25.35
N LEU A 7 35.17 -22.71 -24.12
CA LEU A 7 34.40 -23.01 -22.90
C LEU A 7 33.67 -21.74 -22.46
N LEU A 8 32.39 -21.65 -22.78
CA LEU A 8 31.43 -20.76 -22.14
C LEU A 8 31.03 -21.38 -20.80
N GLY A 9 31.58 -20.86 -19.70
CA GLY A 9 31.12 -21.18 -18.35
C GLY A 9 29.93 -20.32 -18.00
N LEU A 10 28.72 -20.92 -18.00
CA LEU A 10 27.51 -20.29 -17.48
C LEU A 10 27.33 -20.73 -16.02
N SER A 11 27.88 -19.97 -15.07
CA SER A 11 27.59 -20.14 -13.66
C SER A 11 26.26 -19.45 -13.32
N ALA A 12 25.17 -20.20 -13.42
CA ALA A 12 23.89 -19.80 -12.83
C ALA A 12 23.98 -19.97 -11.31
N ALA A 13 24.27 -18.90 -10.59
CA ALA A 13 24.01 -18.85 -9.17
C ALA A 13 22.48 -18.83 -8.99
N ALA A 14 21.91 -19.98 -8.64
CA ALA A 14 20.52 -20.08 -8.20
C ALA A 14 20.38 -19.39 -6.83
N GLY A 15 20.27 -18.06 -6.86
CA GLY A 15 19.84 -17.30 -5.70
C GLY A 15 18.33 -17.45 -5.55
N THR A 16 17.88 -18.44 -4.77
CA THR A 16 16.52 -18.38 -4.23
C THR A 16 16.51 -17.33 -3.11
N ALA A 17 16.43 -16.06 -3.49
CA ALA A 17 15.95 -15.06 -2.57
C ALA A 17 14.46 -15.37 -2.34
N LEU A 18 14.15 -16.12 -1.28
CA LEU A 18 12.84 -16.06 -0.65
C LEU A 18 12.72 -14.65 -0.08
N ALA A 19 12.47 -13.67 -0.95
CA ALA A 19 11.98 -12.38 -0.51
C ALA A 19 10.60 -12.67 0.05
N SER A 20 10.47 -12.78 1.37
CA SER A 20 9.20 -12.51 2.03
C SER A 20 8.87 -11.07 1.69
N THR A 21 8.17 -10.85 0.58
CA THR A 21 7.72 -9.54 0.14
C THR A 21 6.60 -9.14 1.08
N THR A 22 6.97 -8.51 2.19
CA THR A 22 6.03 -7.76 3.00
C THR A 22 5.44 -6.68 2.10
N ALA A 23 4.17 -6.83 1.72
CA ALA A 23 3.49 -5.82 0.92
C ALA A 23 3.32 -4.55 1.77
N SER A 24 3.68 -3.41 1.20
CA SER A 24 3.57 -2.11 1.86
C SER A 24 2.84 -1.11 0.96
N LEU A 25 2.03 -0.25 1.58
CA LEU A 25 1.46 0.93 0.94
C LEU A 25 2.22 2.17 1.41
N PHE A 26 2.84 2.88 0.48
CA PHE A 26 3.41 4.20 0.74
C PHE A 26 2.40 5.29 0.41
N VAL A 27 2.03 6.07 1.42
CA VAL A 27 1.12 7.21 1.28
C VAL A 27 1.93 8.48 1.37
N HIS A 28 1.78 9.37 0.38
CA HIS A 28 2.43 10.68 0.39
C HIS A 28 1.39 11.80 0.27
N ASN A 29 1.42 12.75 1.22
CA ASN A 29 0.49 13.87 1.23
C ASN A 29 1.05 15.06 0.44
N ASN A 30 0.65 15.19 -0.81
CA ASN A 30 0.94 16.36 -1.64
C ASN A 30 -0.08 17.51 -1.48
N CYS A 31 -1.04 17.40 -0.57
CA CYS A 31 -1.99 18.48 -0.28
C CYS A 31 -1.32 19.55 0.59
N ALA A 32 -1.75 20.81 0.43
CA ALA A 32 -1.31 21.91 1.29
C ALA A 32 -1.83 21.83 2.75
N LYS A 33 -2.66 20.82 3.06
CA LYS A 33 -3.27 20.61 4.39
C LYS A 33 -3.04 19.18 4.83
N ASP A 34 -3.14 18.97 6.13
CA ASP A 34 -3.05 17.66 6.74
C ASP A 34 -4.14 16.72 6.22
N VAL A 35 -3.77 15.44 6.09
CA VAL A 35 -4.66 14.34 5.76
C VAL A 35 -4.66 13.37 6.92
N TYR A 36 -5.84 12.88 7.28
CA TYR A 36 -6.05 11.94 8.37
C TYR A 36 -6.24 10.55 7.78
N LEU A 37 -5.39 9.63 8.22
CA LEU A 37 -5.41 8.23 7.84
C LEU A 37 -5.94 7.38 8.98
N ILE A 38 -6.78 6.42 8.63
CA ILE A 38 -7.15 5.30 9.50
C ILE A 38 -6.71 4.03 8.78
N TYR A 39 -5.96 3.16 9.43
CA TYR A 39 -5.52 1.90 8.82
C TYR A 39 -5.70 0.73 9.77
N SER A 40 -5.93 -0.43 9.19
CA SER A 40 -6.05 -1.70 9.90
C SER A 40 -5.22 -2.76 9.18
N ASN A 41 -4.65 -3.70 9.94
CA ASN A 41 -3.90 -4.86 9.46
C ASN A 41 -3.89 -5.97 10.54
N ASN A 42 -3.06 -7.01 10.40
CA ASN A 42 -2.98 -8.06 11.41
C ASN A 42 -2.46 -7.58 12.77
N ALA A 43 -1.52 -6.63 12.78
CA ALA A 43 -0.94 -6.09 14.01
C ALA A 43 -1.88 -5.10 14.71
N TYR A 44 -2.58 -4.29 13.93
CA TYR A 44 -3.44 -3.21 14.41
C TYR A 44 -4.86 -3.40 13.89
N LYS A 45 -5.82 -3.65 14.79
CA LYS A 45 -7.24 -3.73 14.40
C LYS A 45 -7.80 -2.40 13.90
N SER A 46 -7.26 -1.29 14.41
CA SER A 46 -7.48 0.07 13.89
C SER A 46 -6.41 0.99 14.48
N ALA A 47 -5.76 1.78 13.64
CA ALA A 47 -4.78 2.79 14.02
C ALA A 47 -5.03 4.09 13.23
N ALA A 48 -4.63 5.22 13.82
CA ALA A 48 -4.81 6.55 13.24
C ALA A 48 -3.46 7.22 13.03
N LYS A 49 -3.34 7.96 11.92
CA LYS A 49 -2.15 8.77 11.63
C LYS A 49 -2.57 10.08 10.97
N THR A 50 -2.13 11.19 11.55
CA THR A 50 -2.15 12.48 10.86
C THR A 50 -0.90 12.56 9.98
N LEU A 51 -1.11 12.86 8.70
CA LEU A 51 -0.06 13.04 7.71
C LEU A 51 -0.02 14.52 7.30
N ALA A 52 0.97 15.23 7.84
CA ALA A 52 1.16 16.64 7.54
C ALA A 52 1.44 16.88 6.04
N SER A 53 1.21 18.10 5.57
CA SER A 53 1.55 18.51 4.20
C SER A 53 3.00 18.17 3.86
N GLY A 54 3.23 17.51 2.72
CA GLY A 54 4.54 17.09 2.22
C GLY A 54 5.14 15.84 2.88
N MET A 55 4.44 15.22 3.84
CA MET A 55 4.96 14.05 4.55
C MET A 55 4.50 12.73 3.93
N GLY A 56 5.31 11.69 4.14
CA GLY A 56 5.00 10.31 3.77
C GLY A 56 4.77 9.41 4.98
N PHE A 57 4.03 8.32 4.79
CA PHE A 57 3.83 7.25 5.77
C PHE A 57 3.71 5.90 5.08
N GLU A 58 4.39 4.89 5.62
CA GLU A 58 4.32 3.52 5.16
C GLU A 58 3.35 2.71 6.02
N VAL A 59 2.39 2.06 5.39
CA VAL A 59 1.50 1.08 6.00
C VAL A 59 1.94 -0.30 5.57
N VAL A 60 2.37 -1.11 6.53
CA VAL A 60 2.60 -2.55 6.30
C VAL A 60 1.25 -3.22 6.10
N LEU A 61 1.05 -3.80 4.92
CA LEU A 61 -0.15 -4.55 4.59
C LEU A 61 0.03 -6.00 5.07
N SER A 62 -0.92 -6.48 5.87
CA SER A 62 -0.95 -7.87 6.31
C SER A 62 -2.38 -8.32 6.60
N GLY A 63 -2.68 -9.57 6.26
CA GLY A 63 -3.98 -10.21 6.47
C GLY A 63 -5.00 -9.96 5.37
N GLU A 64 -6.24 -10.36 5.63
CA GLU A 64 -7.35 -10.34 4.68
C GLU A 64 -8.51 -9.49 5.20
N GLY A 65 -9.17 -8.73 4.32
CA GLY A 65 -10.34 -7.93 4.66
C GLY A 65 -10.04 -6.65 5.42
N TYR A 66 -8.87 -6.04 5.18
CA TYR A 66 -8.40 -4.84 5.87
C TYR A 66 -8.49 -3.60 4.98
N SER A 67 -8.25 -2.42 5.56
CA SER A 67 -8.42 -1.16 4.82
C SER A 67 -7.50 -0.05 5.29
N VAL A 68 -7.22 0.88 4.36
CA VAL A 68 -6.63 2.19 4.64
C VAL A 68 -7.60 3.27 4.16
N GLY A 69 -8.13 4.05 5.10
CA GLY A 69 -9.04 5.17 4.86
C GLY A 69 -8.32 6.50 4.95
N PHE A 70 -8.76 7.45 4.11
CA PHE A 70 -8.19 8.79 3.98
C PHE A 70 -9.29 9.84 4.08
N SER A 71 -9.09 10.87 4.88
CA SER A 71 -9.98 12.04 4.94
C SER A 71 -9.22 13.33 5.20
N LYS A 72 -9.84 14.47 4.86
CA LYS A 72 -9.37 15.81 5.23
C LYS A 72 -9.87 16.26 6.61
N SER A 73 -10.64 15.41 7.30
CA SER A 73 -11.20 15.67 8.62
C SER A 73 -10.66 14.68 9.65
N PRO A 74 -10.34 15.12 10.88
CA PRO A 74 -9.99 14.21 11.97
C PRO A 74 -11.16 13.32 12.41
N ASN A 75 -12.40 13.73 12.10
CA ASN A 75 -13.62 13.02 12.48
C ASN A 75 -13.99 11.93 11.48
N PHE A 76 -13.04 11.03 11.18
CA PHE A 76 -13.17 10.02 10.12
C PHE A 76 -14.47 9.19 10.22
N TYR A 77 -14.95 8.86 11.43
CA TYR A 77 -16.14 8.03 11.61
C TYR A 77 -17.47 8.78 11.56
N ALA A 78 -17.47 10.11 11.41
CA ALA A 78 -18.71 10.86 11.26
C ALA A 78 -19.40 10.57 9.92
N THR A 79 -20.73 10.59 9.92
CA THR A 79 -21.59 10.19 8.79
C THR A 79 -21.46 11.11 7.56
N ASN A 80 -21.17 12.39 7.77
CA ASN A 80 -21.10 13.40 6.70
C ASN A 80 -19.66 13.78 6.34
N VAL A 81 -18.70 12.92 6.66
CA VAL A 81 -17.28 13.15 6.36
C VAL A 81 -16.92 12.34 5.13
N ALA A 82 -16.46 13.04 4.08
CA ALA A 82 -15.97 12.40 2.87
C ALA A 82 -14.71 11.57 3.13
N LYS A 83 -14.63 10.37 2.53
CA LYS A 83 -13.57 9.38 2.76
C LYS A 83 -13.23 8.63 1.48
N LEU A 84 -11.94 8.56 1.17
CA LEU A 84 -11.44 7.58 0.20
C LEU A 84 -10.98 6.36 0.99
N ILE A 85 -11.43 5.16 0.62
CA ILE A 85 -11.06 3.92 1.32
C ILE A 85 -10.42 2.97 0.33
N MET A 86 -9.21 2.53 0.64
CA MET A 86 -8.55 1.42 -0.02
C MET A 86 -8.80 0.15 0.79
N GLY A 87 -9.65 -0.75 0.30
CA GLY A 87 -9.79 -2.09 0.87
C GLY A 87 -8.74 -3.03 0.28
N TYR A 88 -8.16 -3.92 1.09
CA TYR A 88 -7.16 -4.87 0.63
C TYR A 88 -7.21 -6.23 1.34
N SER A 89 -6.72 -7.25 0.64
CA SER A 89 -6.46 -8.59 1.18
C SER A 89 -5.18 -9.15 0.59
N ILE A 90 -4.31 -9.69 1.43
CA ILE A 90 -3.14 -10.47 1.01
C ILE A 90 -3.49 -11.94 1.14
N ASN A 91 -3.60 -12.61 0.00
CA ASN A 91 -3.77 -14.05 -0.03
C ASN A 91 -2.40 -14.70 0.21
N THR A 92 -2.19 -15.22 1.42
CA THR A 92 -0.90 -15.81 1.84
C THR A 92 -0.60 -17.15 1.18
N ALA A 93 -1.56 -17.78 0.51
CA ALA A 93 -1.35 -19.01 -0.25
C ALA A 93 -0.89 -18.77 -1.69
N SER A 94 -1.14 -17.58 -2.24
CA SER A 94 -0.78 -17.20 -3.61
C SER A 94 0.16 -15.99 -3.70
N ASP A 95 0.50 -15.38 -2.57
CA ASP A 95 1.26 -14.13 -2.45
C ASP A 95 0.69 -12.97 -3.30
N LEU A 96 -0.63 -12.99 -3.54
CA LEU A 96 -1.32 -11.96 -4.30
C LEU A 96 -1.94 -10.91 -3.37
N LEU A 97 -1.70 -9.63 -3.71
CA LEU A 97 -2.40 -8.49 -3.13
C LEU A 97 -3.62 -8.15 -3.99
N TYR A 98 -4.80 -8.28 -3.40
CA TYR A 98 -6.05 -7.76 -3.95
C TYR A 98 -6.35 -6.43 -3.28
N TYR A 99 -6.63 -5.39 -4.06
CA TYR A 99 -7.03 -4.10 -3.52
C TYR A 99 -8.09 -3.44 -4.39
N SER A 100 -8.84 -2.55 -3.77
CA SER A 100 -9.84 -1.72 -4.45
C SER A 100 -9.96 -0.38 -3.75
N PHE A 101 -10.34 0.65 -4.49
CA PHE A 101 -10.65 1.97 -3.94
C PHE A 101 -12.15 2.21 -4.03
N THR A 102 -12.75 2.68 -2.94
CA THR A 102 -14.14 3.11 -2.87
C THR A 102 -14.24 4.52 -2.31
N ASN A 103 -15.26 5.24 -2.79
CA ASN A 103 -15.62 6.58 -2.38
C ASN A 103 -17.13 6.66 -2.06
N ASN A 104 -17.74 5.55 -1.62
CA ASN A 104 -19.17 5.48 -1.31
C ASN A 104 -19.59 6.52 -0.25
N ASP A 105 -18.70 6.86 0.68
CA ASP A 105 -18.89 7.91 1.69
C ASP A 105 -18.53 9.32 1.17
N GLY A 106 -18.37 9.48 -0.15
CA GLY A 106 -17.91 10.70 -0.81
C GLY A 106 -16.39 10.74 -1.03
N ASN A 107 -15.93 11.53 -2.01
CA ASN A 107 -14.50 11.65 -2.31
C ASN A 107 -13.88 12.86 -1.59
N ALA A 108 -13.09 12.62 -0.53
CA ALA A 108 -12.37 13.67 0.20
C ALA A 108 -11.43 14.50 -0.68
N PHE A 109 -11.02 13.96 -1.83
CA PHE A 109 -10.08 14.54 -2.79
C PHE A 109 -10.74 14.85 -4.13
N ALA A 110 -12.07 15.03 -4.16
CA ALA A 110 -12.76 15.48 -5.36
C ALA A 110 -12.14 16.78 -5.91
N GLY A 111 -11.89 16.82 -7.22
CA GLY A 111 -11.20 17.94 -7.88
C GLY A 111 -9.68 17.99 -7.65
N GLN A 112 -9.10 17.00 -6.97
CA GLN A 112 -7.66 16.85 -6.79
C GLN A 112 -7.17 15.59 -7.50
N SER A 113 -5.93 15.64 -7.99
CA SER A 113 -5.27 14.47 -8.55
C SER A 113 -4.78 13.56 -7.42
N TRP A 114 -5.11 12.28 -7.50
CA TRP A 114 -4.52 11.22 -6.69
C TRP A 114 -4.14 10.06 -7.61
N LYS A 115 -3.14 9.27 -7.19
CA LYS A 115 -2.65 8.12 -7.95
C LYS A 115 -2.52 6.93 -6.98
N PRO A 116 -3.10 5.77 -7.32
CA PRO A 116 -2.84 4.52 -6.61
C PRO A 116 -1.41 4.02 -6.86
#